data_AF-A0A248TH71-F1
#
_entry.id   AF-A0A248TH71-F1
#
_cell.length_a   1.000
_cell.length_b   1.000
_cell.length_c   1.000
_cell.angle_alpha   90.00
_cell.angle_beta   90.00
_cell.angle_gamma   90.00
#
_symmetry.space_group_name_H-M   'P 1'
#
loop_
_entity.id
_entity.type
_entity.pdbx_description
1 polymer ?
#
loop_
_entity_poly.entity_id
_entity_poly.type
_entity_poly.pdbx_seq_one_letter_code
_entity_poly.pdbx_strand_id
1 'polypeptide(L)' 'MINDVVKQIVGFFSAIMLFLGTLNIEFQWLTDASINAFGVVLSAGIFLSVNLYTIYKNHYGFTRKAINQKAWLEREDKL' A
#
# COMPACT_ATOMS: atom_id res chain seq x y z
N MET A 1 7.64 -8.83 3.09
CA MET A 1 6.20 -9.09 2.85
C MET A 1 5.61 -8.18 1.78
N ILE A 2 5.42 -6.86 2.00
CA ILE A 2 4.84 -5.95 0.97
C ILE A 2 5.66 -5.97 -0.33
N ASN A 3 6.98 -5.83 -0.23
CA ASN A 3 7.87 -5.88 -1.38
C ASN A 3 7.86 -7.25 -2.09
N ASP A 4 7.56 -8.33 -1.37
CA ASP A 4 7.51 -9.68 -1.96
C ASP A 4 6.21 -9.88 -2.74
N VAL A 5 5.08 -9.38 -2.21
CA VAL A 5 3.79 -9.38 -2.90
C VAL A 5 3.86 -8.54 -4.18
N VAL A 6 4.46 -7.34 -4.12
CA VAL A 6 4.64 -6.49 -5.32
C VAL A 6 5.50 -7.21 -6.37
N LYS A 7 6.62 -7.84 -5.96
CA LYS A 7 7.47 -8.61 -6.88
C LYS A 7 6.74 -9.78 -7.52
N GLN A 8 5.89 -10.49 -6.76
CA GLN A 8 5.07 -11.59 -7.29
C GLN A 8 4.08 -11.07 -8.35
N ILE A 9 3.43 -9.93 -8.11
CA ILE A 9 2.51 -9.32 -9.07
C ILE A 9 3.25 -8.89 -10.34
N VAL A 10 4.38 -8.19 -10.21
CA VAL A 10 5.24 -7.78 -11.34
C VAL A 10 5.72 -9.00 -12.14
N GLY A 11 6.21 -10.04 -11.47
CA GLY A 11 6.65 -11.27 -12.10
C GLY A 11 5.52 -12.00 -12.83
N PHE A 12 4.31 -12.00 -12.26
CA PHE A 12 3.13 -12.58 -12.89
C PHE A 12 2.75 -11.83 -14.18
N PHE A 13 2.72 -10.49 -14.17
CA PHE A 13 2.47 -9.72 -15.39
C PHE A 13 3.56 -9.92 -16.44
N SER A 14 4.82 -10.05 -16.02
CA SER A 14 5.93 -10.35 -16.93
C SER A 14 5.76 -11.72 -17.57
N ALA A 15 5.35 -12.74 -16.81
CA ALA A 15 5.06 -14.07 -17.34
C ALA A 15 3.86 -14.06 -18.31
N ILE A 16 2.81 -13.29 -18.02
CA ILE A 16 1.68 -13.10 -18.94
C ILE A 16 2.16 -12.46 -20.24
N MET A 17 2.95 -11.38 -20.16
CA MET A 17 3.49 -10.69 -21.33
C MET A 17 4.28 -11.65 -22.21
N LEU A 18 5.18 -12.45 -21.61
CA LEU A 18 5.95 -13.47 -22.33
C LEU A 18 5.07 -14.55 -22.96
N PHE A 19 4.09 -15.08 -22.22
CA PHE A 19 3.18 -16.10 -22.73
C PHE A 19 2.38 -15.59 -23.93
N LEU A 20 1.82 -14.38 -23.84
CA LEU A 20 1.09 -13.75 -24.94
C LEU A 20 2.00 -13.52 -26.15
N GLY A 21 3.25 -13.15 -25.92
CA GLY A 21 4.27 -13.06 -26.97
C GLY A 21 4.47 -14.39 -27.71
N THR A 22 4.40 -15.54 -27.04
CA THR A 22 4.47 -16.85 -27.71
C THR A 22 3.26 -17.14 -28.61
N LEU A 23 2.12 -16.50 -28.33
CA LEU A 23 0.91 -16.53 -29.16
C LEU A 23 0.90 -15.43 -30.23
N ASN A 24 1.97 -14.64 -30.35
CA ASN A 24 2.07 -13.49 -31.23
C ASN A 24 1.02 -12.39 -30.90
N ILE A 25 0.58 -12.35 -29.64
CA ILE A 25 -0.33 -11.34 -29.10
C ILE A 25 0.51 -10.33 -28.32
N GLU A 26 0.65 -9.13 -28.88
CA GLU A 26 1.40 -8.05 -28.24
C GLU A 26 0.49 -6.86 -27.93
N PHE A 27 0.63 -6.33 -26.71
CA PHE A 27 -0.08 -5.15 -26.28
C PHE A 27 0.90 -3.99 -26.13
N GLN A 28 0.67 -2.88 -26.82
CA GLN A 28 1.55 -1.70 -26.74
C GLN A 28 1.70 -1.13 -25.32
N TRP A 29 0.72 -1.38 -24.44
CA TRP A 29 0.71 -0.90 -23.07
C TRP A 29 1.24 -1.93 -22.05
N LEU A 30 1.40 -3.20 -22.41
CA LEU A 30 1.96 -4.24 -21.54
C LEU A 30 3.44 -4.43 -21.89
N THR A 31 4.28 -3.63 -21.25
CA THR A 31 5.73 -3.57 -21.50
C THR A 31 6.47 -3.69 -20.17
N ASP A 32 7.75 -4.03 -20.20
CA ASP A 32 8.57 -4.03 -18.98
C ASP A 32 8.53 -2.69 -18.25
N ALA A 33 8.50 -1.57 -18.99
CA ALA A 33 8.43 -0.23 -18.40
C ALA A 33 7.11 -0.01 -17.65
N SER A 34 5.97 -0.36 -18.26
CA SER A 34 4.66 -0.16 -17.63
C SER A 34 4.42 -1.13 -16.46
N ILE A 35 4.89 -2.37 -16.57
CA ILE A 35 4.82 -3.36 -15.48
C ILE A 35 5.64 -2.88 -14.27
N ASN A 36 6.86 -2.41 -14.50
CA ASN A 36 7.71 -1.88 -13.43
C ASN A 36 7.11 -0.61 -12.80
N ALA A 37 6.61 0.32 -13.62
CA ALA A 37 5.93 1.51 -13.13
C ALA A 37 4.69 1.15 -12.28
N PHE A 38 3.93 0.13 -12.68
CA PHE A 38 2.80 -0.38 -11.90
C PHE A 38 3.24 -0.93 -10.54
N GLY A 39 4.37 -1.66 -10.48
CA GLY A 39 4.96 -2.11 -9.22
C GLY A 39 5.33 -0.96 -8.28
N VAL A 40 5.86 0.14 -8.81
CA VAL A 40 6.14 1.36 -8.04
C VAL A 40 4.87 1.98 -7.48
N VAL A 41 3.83 2.13 -8.32
CA VAL A 41 2.53 2.67 -7.90
C VAL A 41 1.91 1.82 -6.81
N LEU A 42 1.92 0.49 -6.94
CA LEU A 42 1.41 -0.42 -5.92
C LEU A 42 2.17 -0.27 -4.59
N SER A 43 3.50 -0.20 -4.65
CA SER A 43 4.33 -0.02 -3.46
C SER A 43 3.99 1.29 -2.75
N ALA A 44 3.97 2.39 -3.49
CA ALA A 44 3.63 3.71 -2.95
C ALA A 44 2.19 3.74 -2.41
N GLY A 45 1.24 3.13 -3.12
CA GLY A 45 -0.17 3.05 -2.70
C GLY A 45 -0.35 2.29 -1.39
N ILE A 46 0.39 1.19 -1.17
CA ILE A 46 0.36 0.45 0.10
C ILE A 46 0.92 1.32 1.22
N PHE A 47 2.08 1.96 1.02
CA PHE A 47 2.64 2.86 2.04
C PHE A 47 1.70 4.03 2.37
N LEU A 48 1.07 4.62 1.36
CA LEU A 48 0.09 5.68 1.53
C LEU A 48 -1.12 5.18 2.32
N SER A 49 -1.65 4.01 1.97
CA SER A 49 -2.82 3.41 2.63
C SER A 49 -2.55 3.13 4.11
N VAL A 50 -1.36 2.62 4.43
CA VAL A 50 -0.93 2.39 5.82
C VAL A 50 -0.86 3.72 6.58
N ASN A 51 -0.25 4.76 6.00
CA ASN A 51 -0.16 6.06 6.66
C ASN A 51 -1.54 6.69 6.90
N LEU A 52 -2.42 6.66 5.89
CA LEU A 52 -3.80 7.14 6.01
C LEU A 52 -4.56 6.38 7.08
N TYR A 53 -4.44 5.04 7.11
CA TYR A 53 -5.05 4.21 8.15
C TYR A 53 -4.53 4.56 9.55
N THR A 54 -3.22 4.78 9.69
CA THR A 54 -2.60 5.22 10.96
C THR A 54 -3.13 6.58 11.40
N ILE A 55 -3.19 7.56 10.50
CA ILE A 55 -3.71 8.90 10.78
C ILE A 55 -5.18 8.81 11.20
N TYR A 56 -6.01 8.08 10.44
CA TYR A 56 -7.42 7.88 10.76
C TYR A 56 -7.59 7.29 12.18
N LYS A 57 -6.84 6.24 12.50
CA LYS A 57 -6.91 5.57 13.80
C LYS A 57 -6.45 6.47 14.96
N ASN A 58 -5.47 7.33 14.72
CA ASN A 58 -4.91 8.24 15.73
C ASN A 58 -5.79 9.49 15.91
N HIS A 59 -6.30 10.05 14.82
CA HIS A 59 -7.10 11.27 14.83
C HIS A 59 -8.49 11.04 15.45
N TYR A 60 -9.14 9.92 15.11
CA TYR A 60 -10.47 9.61 15.64
C TYR A 60 -10.45 8.91 17.01
N GLY A 61 -9.31 8.86 17.70
CA GLY A 61 -9.24 8.43 19.10
C GLY A 61 -9.60 6.96 19.36
N PHE A 62 -9.75 6.13 18.34
CA PHE A 62 -10.12 4.71 18.48
C PHE A 62 -9.01 3.83 19.08
N THR A 63 -7.84 4.40 19.39
CA THR A 63 -6.78 3.71 20.12
C THR A 63 -6.88 3.96 21.62
N ARG A 64 -6.70 2.89 22.41
CA ARG A 64 -6.58 2.97 23.88
C ARG A 64 -5.56 4.03 24.35
N LYS A 65 -4.50 4.30 23.57
CA LYS A 65 -3.54 5.38 23.86
C LYS A 65 -4.18 6.77 23.83
N ALA A 66 -4.94 7.11 22.78
CA ALA A 66 -5.59 8.41 22.66
C ALA A 66 -6.69 8.59 23.74
N ILE A 67 -7.43 7.53 24.07
CA ILE A 67 -8.40 7.53 25.17
C ILE A 67 -7.70 7.77 26.51
N ASN A 68 -6.63 7.02 26.79
CA ASN A 68 -5.87 7.18 28.04
C ASN A 68 -5.21 8.56 28.14
N GLN A 69 -4.75 9.12 27.01
CA GLN A 69 -4.15 10.45 26.97
C GLN A 69 -5.18 11.55 27.26
N LYS A 70 -6.38 11.48 26.68
CA LYS A 70 -7.49 12.37 27.06
C LYS A 70 -7.85 12.23 28.53
N ALA A 71 -7.98 11.00 29.03
CA ALA A 71 -8.32 10.75 30.43
C ALA A 71 -7.24 11.23 31.42
N TRP A 72 -5.97 11.29 31.00
CA TRP A 72 -4.89 11.84 31.82
C TRP A 72 -4.94 13.37 31.84
N LEU A 73 -5.09 14.00 30.66
CA LEU A 73 -5.26 15.46 30.53
C LEU A 73 -6.47 15.98 31.31
N GLU A 74 -7.61 15.27 31.27
CA GLU A 74 -8.82 15.65 32.03
C GLU A 74 -8.67 15.51 33.56
N ARG A 75 -7.74 14.66 34.03
CA ARG A 75 -7.44 14.55 35.48
C ARG A 75 -6.49 15.65 35.93
N GLU A 76 -5.53 16.01 35.08
CA GLU A 76 -4.55 17.06 35.37
C GLU A 76 -5.19 18.46 35.32
N ASP A 77 -6.12 18.70 34.39
CA ASP A 77 -6.88 19.96 34.27
C ASP A 77 -7.90 20.19 35.41
N LYS A 78 -8.23 19.14 36.17
CA LYS A 78 -9.16 19.19 37.31
C LYS A 78 -8.47 19.30 38.68
N LEU A 79 -7.14 19.35 38.73
CA LEU A 79 -6.31 19.54 39.92
C LEU A 79 -5.78 20.98 40.00
#